data_AF-A0A7K8IQY8-F1
#
_entry.id   AF-A0A7K8IQY8-F1
#
_cell.length_a   1.000
_cell.length_b   1.000
_cell.length_c   1.000
_cell.angle_alpha   90.00
_cell.angle_beta   90.00
_cell.angle_gamma   90.00
#
_symmetry.space_group_name_H-M   'P 1'
#
loop_
_entity.id
_entity.type
_entity.pdbx_description
1 polymer ?
#
loop_
_entity_poly.entity_id
_entity_poly.type
_entity_poly.pdbx_seq_one_letter_code
_entity_poly.pdbx_strand_id
1 'polypeptide(L)'
;RQQKWKSTVSTQAKMPPCDFIPEKYESYPYERMQKIREQNIAPSLRTYYKKPLLLHQGHMQWLFDHEGRRYLDLFAGIVTVSVGHCHPKVTMATQKQLARLWHTTNIYMYPPIHEYAEKLTSLFPDPLKVVYLTNSGSEANDLAMFMARLHTRNFDIICLRGGYHGGSPYTLGLTSLTPYKHGVANGFGCTATMLPDVFRGPWGGSHCRDSPVQTVRKCSCTEGACLAKDQYIEQFKDTLNTSVPKTVAGFIAEPIQGVNGAVQYPRNFLKEAYQLIRERGGLCIADEVQTGFGRTGSHFWGFQTHGVVPDIVTLAKGIGNGFPMAAVVTTKEIANSLAQNLHFNTFGGNPLACVVGAAVLDAIEEDGLQKNSEDVGTYMLLELAKLRDKFEIVGDVRGKGLMIGVEMVTDKDSRHPLPAEEINQIWEDCKDMGVLIGRGGLYSQTFRIKPPMCITKRDVDFAVEIFRTALQRHMERAT
;
A
#
# COMPACT_ATOMS: atom_id res chain seq x y z
N ARG A 1 -23.00 27.70 -18.15
CA ARG A 1 -23.42 26.74 -19.20
C ARG A 1 -22.20 25.91 -19.59
N GLN A 2 -21.96 24.76 -18.94
CA GLN A 2 -20.92 23.84 -19.37
C GLN A 2 -21.47 23.06 -20.57
N GLN A 3 -20.92 23.29 -21.76
CA GLN A 3 -21.08 22.35 -22.86
C GLN A 3 -20.59 20.99 -22.34
N LYS A 4 -21.46 19.98 -22.29
CA LYS A 4 -21.03 18.60 -22.02
C LYS A 4 -20.08 18.23 -23.15
N TRP A 5 -18.77 18.24 -22.89
CA TRP A 5 -17.79 17.67 -23.80
C TRP A 5 -18.20 16.23 -24.10
N LYS A 6 -18.44 15.93 -25.38
CA LYS A 6 -18.77 14.59 -25.85
C LYS A 6 -17.56 14.08 -26.62
N SER A 7 -16.86 13.12 -26.03
CA SER A 7 -15.78 12.40 -26.72
C SER A 7 -16.33 11.63 -27.92
N THR A 8 -15.55 11.58 -29.00
CA THR A 8 -15.76 10.67 -30.12
C THR A 8 -15.25 9.25 -29.82
N VAL A 9 -14.43 9.06 -28.78
CA VAL A 9 -13.94 7.76 -28.33
C VAL A 9 -14.97 7.06 -27.44
N SER A 10 -15.50 5.96 -27.96
CA SER A 10 -16.28 4.97 -27.21
C SER A 10 -15.39 3.82 -26.73
N THR A 11 -15.70 3.27 -25.55
CA THR A 11 -15.03 2.06 -25.07
C THR A 11 -15.55 0.84 -25.84
N GLN A 12 -14.64 -0.02 -26.28
CA GLN A 12 -14.98 -1.31 -26.86
C GLN A 12 -14.99 -2.44 -25.81
N ALA A 13 -14.54 -2.14 -24.59
CA ALA A 13 -14.48 -3.10 -23.49
C ALA A 13 -15.88 -3.48 -23.01
N LYS A 14 -16.13 -4.79 -22.93
CA LYS A 14 -17.28 -5.32 -22.21
C LYS A 14 -16.87 -5.60 -20.78
N MET A 15 -17.68 -5.12 -19.83
CA MET A 15 -17.52 -5.44 -18.41
C MET A 15 -17.47 -6.97 -18.23
N PRO A 16 -16.48 -7.53 -17.50
CA PRO A 16 -16.41 -8.96 -17.24
C PRO A 16 -17.70 -9.51 -16.61
N PRO A 17 -18.10 -10.75 -16.92
CA PRO A 17 -19.31 -11.34 -16.34
C PRO A 17 -19.18 -11.48 -14.81
N CYS A 18 -20.30 -11.36 -14.11
CA CYS A 18 -20.41 -11.59 -12.68
C CYS A 18 -21.84 -12.03 -12.39
N ASP A 19 -22.00 -13.21 -11.80
CA ASP A 19 -23.31 -13.81 -11.51
C ASP A 19 -23.91 -13.30 -10.20
N PHE A 20 -23.18 -12.44 -9.47
CA PHE A 20 -23.65 -11.82 -8.26
C PHE A 20 -24.66 -10.70 -8.55
N ILE A 21 -25.86 -10.83 -7.97
CA ILE A 21 -26.90 -9.82 -8.04
C ILE A 21 -26.86 -9.03 -6.73
N PRO A 22 -26.57 -7.71 -6.75
CA PRO A 22 -26.57 -6.91 -5.54
C PRO A 22 -27.99 -6.77 -4.98
N GLU A 23 -28.07 -6.65 -3.66
CA GLU A 23 -29.29 -6.30 -2.96
C GLU A 23 -29.75 -4.90 -3.38
N LYS A 24 -31.07 -4.68 -3.33
CA LYS A 24 -31.62 -3.35 -3.59
C LYS A 24 -31.21 -2.44 -2.45
N TYR A 25 -30.73 -1.24 -2.78
CA TYR A 25 -30.40 -0.23 -1.79
C TYR A 25 -31.66 0.25 -1.04
N GLU A 26 -31.69 0.07 0.28
CA GLU A 26 -32.84 0.40 1.16
C GLU A 26 -32.57 1.53 2.18
N SER A 27 -31.42 2.18 2.12
CA SER A 27 -31.04 3.25 3.07
C SER A 27 -31.40 4.65 2.56
N TYR A 28 -30.95 5.71 3.24
CA TYR A 28 -31.33 7.09 2.92
C TYR A 28 -30.96 7.50 1.48
N PRO A 29 -31.78 8.33 0.83
CA PRO A 29 -31.46 8.87 -0.50
C PRO A 29 -30.11 9.59 -0.54
N TYR A 30 -29.49 9.62 -1.71
CA TYR A 30 -28.17 10.20 -1.94
C TYR A 30 -28.05 11.64 -1.41
N GLU A 31 -29.06 12.48 -1.66
CA GLU A 31 -29.08 13.89 -1.25
C GLU A 31 -29.09 14.04 0.27
N ARG A 32 -29.77 13.13 0.98
CA ARG A 32 -29.76 13.11 2.44
C ARG A 32 -28.40 12.66 2.97
N MET A 33 -27.78 11.66 2.36
CA MET A 33 -26.43 11.23 2.73
C MET A 33 -25.39 12.34 2.51
N GLN A 34 -25.52 13.12 1.44
CA GLN A 34 -24.66 14.27 1.19
C GLN A 34 -24.83 15.35 2.28
N LYS A 35 -26.07 15.69 2.65
CA LYS A 35 -26.31 16.64 3.76
C LYS A 35 -25.74 16.16 5.08
N ILE A 36 -25.94 14.88 5.42
CA ILE A 36 -25.34 14.28 6.63
C ILE A 36 -23.82 14.39 6.58
N ARG A 37 -23.20 14.14 5.42
CA ARG A 37 -21.75 14.29 5.28
C ARG A 37 -21.30 15.73 5.55
N GLU A 38 -21.96 16.71 4.96
CA GLU A 38 -21.64 18.13 5.11
C GLU A 38 -21.82 18.62 6.55
N GLN A 39 -22.82 18.10 7.26
CA GLN A 39 -23.21 18.58 8.60
C GLN A 39 -22.61 17.76 9.75
N ASN A 40 -22.37 16.46 9.57
CA ASN A 40 -22.09 15.52 10.67
C ASN A 40 -20.76 14.77 10.53
N ILE A 41 -20.11 14.79 9.36
CA ILE A 41 -18.86 14.06 9.14
C ILE A 41 -17.69 15.05 9.05
N ALA A 42 -16.56 14.71 9.67
CA ALA A 42 -15.40 15.58 9.72
C ALA A 42 -14.95 16.02 8.31
N PRO A 43 -14.74 17.34 8.08
CA PRO A 43 -14.39 17.87 6.76
C PRO A 43 -13.00 17.45 6.28
N SER A 44 -12.14 16.97 7.18
CA SER A 44 -10.83 16.39 6.85
C SER A 44 -10.94 15.06 6.12
N LEU A 45 -12.06 14.34 6.27
CA LEU A 45 -12.34 13.12 5.52
C LEU A 45 -12.80 13.53 4.11
N ARG A 46 -11.94 13.39 3.11
CA ARG A 46 -12.27 13.73 1.71
C ARG A 46 -12.84 12.53 0.98
N THR A 47 -13.87 12.76 0.16
CA THR A 47 -14.35 11.79 -0.82
C THR A 47 -13.60 11.93 -2.13
N TYR A 48 -13.54 10.82 -2.84
CA TYR A 48 -13.03 10.77 -4.20
C TYR A 48 -14.14 11.13 -5.20
N TYR A 49 -13.70 11.64 -6.35
CA TYR A 49 -14.54 12.05 -7.49
C TYR A 49 -15.44 13.27 -7.25
N LYS A 50 -15.83 13.92 -8.35
CA LYS A 50 -16.67 15.13 -8.39
C LYS A 50 -18.08 14.85 -7.83
N LYS A 51 -18.69 13.73 -8.24
CA LYS A 51 -19.87 13.15 -7.58
C LYS A 51 -19.38 11.97 -6.73
N PRO A 52 -19.29 12.11 -5.40
CA PRO A 52 -18.91 11.01 -4.53
C PRO A 52 -19.72 9.74 -4.81
N LEU A 53 -19.04 8.60 -4.87
CA LEU A 53 -19.74 7.32 -5.01
C LEU A 53 -20.36 6.90 -3.69
N LEU A 54 -21.67 6.62 -3.71
CA LEU A 54 -22.36 5.98 -2.61
C LEU A 54 -22.34 4.46 -2.84
N LEU A 55 -21.26 3.84 -2.39
CA LEU A 55 -21.07 2.39 -2.44
C LEU A 55 -21.93 1.72 -1.37
N HIS A 56 -22.68 0.71 -1.75
CA HIS A 56 -23.57 -0.02 -0.84
C HIS A 56 -23.10 -1.45 -0.59
N GLN A 57 -22.55 -2.12 -1.60
CA GLN A 57 -22.22 -3.53 -1.53
C GLN A 57 -20.92 -3.85 -2.26
N GLY A 58 -20.22 -4.90 -1.80
CA GLY A 58 -19.02 -5.42 -2.45
C GLY A 58 -19.10 -6.93 -2.58
N HIS A 59 -18.48 -7.46 -3.62
CA HIS A 59 -18.37 -8.90 -3.86
C HIS A 59 -17.06 -9.21 -4.59
N MET A 60 -16.13 -9.90 -3.93
CA MET A 60 -14.82 -10.25 -4.48
C MET A 60 -14.08 -9.00 -5.01
N GLN A 61 -13.81 -8.89 -6.31
CA GLN A 61 -13.17 -7.71 -6.92
C GLN A 61 -14.14 -6.57 -7.28
N TRP A 62 -15.42 -6.73 -7.01
CA TRP A 62 -16.48 -5.81 -7.45
C TRP A 62 -17.02 -4.95 -6.31
N LEU A 63 -17.39 -3.72 -6.67
CA LEU A 63 -18.15 -2.80 -5.85
C LEU A 63 -19.42 -2.38 -6.58
N PHE A 64 -20.50 -2.16 -5.83
CA PHE A 64 -21.81 -1.75 -6.33
C PHE A 64 -22.25 -0.48 -5.61
N ASP A 65 -22.71 0.50 -6.37
CA ASP A 65 -23.30 1.71 -5.81
C ASP A 65 -24.80 1.56 -5.51
N HIS A 66 -25.37 2.57 -4.86
CA HIS A 66 -26.79 2.65 -4.54
C HIS A 66 -27.75 2.62 -5.74
N GLU A 67 -27.28 2.86 -6.97
CA GLU A 67 -28.06 2.76 -8.21
C GLU A 67 -27.93 1.35 -8.84
N GLY A 68 -27.19 0.43 -8.20
CA GLY A 68 -26.92 -0.92 -8.70
C GLY A 68 -25.79 -0.97 -9.73
N ARG A 69 -25.09 0.15 -9.96
CA ARG A 69 -23.98 0.19 -10.92
C ARG A 69 -22.76 -0.52 -10.36
N ARG A 70 -22.19 -1.41 -11.17
CA ARG A 70 -21.01 -2.22 -10.85
C ARG A 70 -19.72 -1.54 -11.26
N TYR A 71 -18.69 -1.70 -10.43
CA TYR A 71 -17.34 -1.21 -10.64
C TYR A 71 -16.29 -2.29 -10.34
N LEU A 72 -15.27 -2.39 -11.20
CA LEU A 72 -14.05 -3.14 -10.89
C LEU A 72 -13.20 -2.32 -9.91
N ASP A 73 -12.91 -2.90 -8.75
CA ASP A 73 -12.12 -2.23 -7.71
C ASP A 73 -10.63 -2.51 -7.86
N LEU A 74 -9.88 -1.53 -8.38
CA LEU A 74 -8.43 -1.59 -8.48
C LEU A 74 -7.72 -0.85 -7.34
N PHE A 75 -8.42 -0.49 -6.27
CA PHE A 75 -7.85 0.24 -5.14
C PHE A 75 -8.07 -0.42 -3.78
N ALA A 76 -9.10 -1.28 -3.67
CA ALA A 76 -9.30 -2.20 -2.57
C ALA A 76 -9.36 -1.53 -1.19
N GLY A 77 -10.08 -0.41 -1.06
CA GLY A 77 -10.15 0.34 0.20
C GLY A 77 -8.79 0.86 0.68
N ILE A 78 -7.92 1.28 -0.25
CA ILE A 78 -6.50 1.60 -0.03
C ILE A 78 -5.68 0.36 0.38
N VAL A 79 -5.68 -0.68 -0.47
CA VAL A 79 -4.93 -1.95 -0.26
C VAL A 79 -5.37 -2.71 0.99
N THR A 80 -6.57 -2.46 1.48
CA THR A 80 -7.10 -3.05 2.69
C THR A 80 -7.82 -4.37 2.38
N VAL A 81 -8.61 -4.41 1.31
CA VAL A 81 -9.33 -5.60 0.86
C VAL A 81 -8.39 -6.47 0.01
N SER A 82 -7.74 -7.44 0.64
CA SER A 82 -6.76 -8.29 -0.03
C SER A 82 -7.36 -9.52 -0.68
N VAL A 83 -8.22 -10.27 -0.01
CA VAL A 83 -8.76 -11.55 -0.54
C VAL A 83 -10.08 -11.38 -1.31
N GLY A 84 -10.62 -10.16 -1.36
CA GLY A 84 -11.89 -9.85 -2.01
C GLY A 84 -12.95 -9.36 -1.02
N HIS A 85 -13.84 -8.49 -1.49
CA HIS A 85 -14.98 -7.98 -0.74
C HIS A 85 -15.89 -9.12 -0.30
N CYS A 86 -16.24 -9.16 0.98
CA CYS A 86 -17.16 -10.15 1.56
C CYS A 86 -16.78 -11.61 1.26
N HIS A 87 -15.48 -11.93 1.21
CA HIS A 87 -14.97 -13.27 0.90
C HIS A 87 -15.70 -14.36 1.71
N PRO A 88 -16.32 -15.38 1.07
CA PRO A 88 -17.24 -16.30 1.74
C PRO A 88 -16.63 -16.98 2.98
N LYS A 89 -15.38 -17.44 2.89
CA LYS A 89 -14.66 -18.08 4.01
C LYS A 89 -14.48 -17.13 5.20
N VAL A 90 -14.04 -15.91 4.93
CA VAL A 90 -13.78 -14.90 5.97
C VAL A 90 -15.10 -14.50 6.62
N THR A 91 -16.13 -14.24 5.81
CA THR A 91 -17.48 -13.88 6.28
C THR A 91 -18.06 -14.96 7.20
N MET A 92 -18.01 -16.23 6.77
CA MET A 92 -18.59 -17.34 7.51
C MET A 92 -17.83 -17.61 8.84
N ALA A 93 -16.49 -17.55 8.82
CA ALA A 93 -15.67 -17.66 10.03
C ALA A 93 -15.96 -16.53 11.02
N THR A 94 -16.11 -15.30 10.52
CA THR A 94 -16.44 -14.11 11.31
C THR A 94 -17.80 -14.25 11.97
N GLN A 95 -18.85 -14.62 11.22
CA GLN A 95 -20.20 -14.82 11.75
C GLN A 95 -20.24 -15.88 12.85
N LYS A 96 -19.55 -17.00 12.64
CA LYS A 96 -19.45 -18.08 13.64
C LYS A 96 -18.78 -17.59 14.93
N GLN A 97 -17.69 -16.83 14.83
CA GLN A 97 -17.00 -16.30 16.01
C GLN A 97 -17.82 -15.22 16.72
N LEU A 98 -18.49 -14.34 15.96
CA LEU A 98 -19.36 -13.29 16.47
C LEU A 98 -20.49 -13.87 17.34
N ALA A 99 -21.10 -14.96 16.90
CA ALA A 99 -22.15 -15.66 17.64
C ALA A 99 -21.65 -16.42 18.89
N ARG A 100 -20.34 -16.55 19.07
CA ARG A 100 -19.72 -17.36 20.14
C ARG A 100 -19.05 -16.50 21.22
N LEU A 101 -18.06 -15.71 20.82
CA LEU A 101 -17.32 -14.83 21.71
C LEU A 101 -16.73 -13.69 20.87
N TRP A 102 -17.42 -12.56 20.89
CA TRP A 102 -16.94 -11.39 20.15
C TRP A 102 -15.65 -10.84 20.76
N HIS A 103 -15.67 -10.52 22.05
CA HIS A 103 -14.58 -9.81 22.69
C HIS A 103 -14.23 -10.39 24.05
N THR A 104 -12.94 -10.62 24.24
CA THR A 104 -12.25 -10.64 25.52
C THR A 104 -10.83 -10.12 25.26
N THR A 105 -10.21 -9.49 26.25
CA THR A 105 -8.86 -8.92 26.09
C THR A 105 -7.80 -10.02 26.25
N ASN A 106 -6.58 -9.74 25.79
CA ASN A 106 -5.45 -10.68 25.88
C ASN A 106 -4.92 -10.94 27.32
N ILE A 107 -5.56 -10.37 28.36
CA ILE A 107 -5.26 -10.74 29.76
C ILE A 107 -5.79 -12.14 30.10
N TYR A 108 -6.81 -12.60 29.37
CA TYR A 108 -7.34 -13.95 29.48
C TYR A 108 -6.86 -14.79 28.31
N MET A 109 -6.71 -16.10 28.55
CA MET A 109 -6.38 -17.03 27.47
C MET A 109 -7.62 -17.37 26.65
N TYR A 110 -7.45 -17.42 25.33
CA TYR A 110 -8.43 -17.96 24.39
C TYR A 110 -7.70 -18.59 23.20
N PRO A 111 -8.20 -19.67 22.60
CA PRO A 111 -7.49 -20.36 21.52
C PRO A 111 -7.15 -19.48 20.30
N PRO A 112 -8.07 -18.61 19.80
CA PRO A 112 -7.81 -17.87 18.56
C PRO A 112 -6.54 -17.02 18.53
N ILE A 113 -6.13 -16.38 19.63
CA ILE A 113 -4.89 -15.58 19.64
C ILE A 113 -3.64 -16.45 19.52
N HIS A 114 -3.65 -17.64 20.14
CA HIS A 114 -2.51 -18.55 20.09
C HIS A 114 -2.40 -19.20 18.70
N GLU A 115 -3.52 -19.70 18.18
CA GLU A 115 -3.62 -20.28 16.83
C GLU A 115 -3.22 -19.25 15.75
N TYR A 116 -3.72 -18.02 15.85
CA TYR A 116 -3.37 -16.97 14.91
C TYR A 116 -1.90 -16.55 15.01
N ALA A 117 -1.35 -16.41 16.22
CA ALA A 117 0.05 -16.04 16.40
C ALA A 117 1.00 -17.12 15.85
N GLU A 118 0.73 -18.40 16.11
CA GLU A 118 1.50 -19.51 15.54
C GLU A 118 1.43 -19.50 14.01
N LYS A 119 0.21 -19.40 13.45
CA LYS A 119 0.01 -19.36 12.01
C LYS A 119 0.73 -18.18 11.35
N LEU A 120 0.59 -16.98 11.90
CA LEU A 120 1.22 -15.78 11.37
C LEU A 120 2.76 -15.87 11.43
N THR A 121 3.33 -16.31 12.56
CA THR A 121 4.80 -16.39 12.73
C THR A 121 5.45 -17.51 11.92
N SER A 122 4.70 -18.54 11.55
CA SER A 122 5.16 -19.59 10.64
C SER A 122 5.54 -19.04 9.24
N LEU A 123 4.92 -17.92 8.84
CA LEU A 123 5.15 -17.26 7.56
C LEU A 123 6.37 -16.34 7.55
N PHE A 124 7.02 -16.13 8.70
CA PHE A 124 8.21 -15.28 8.83
C PHE A 124 9.50 -16.11 8.88
N PRO A 125 10.59 -15.62 8.25
CA PRO A 125 11.91 -16.20 8.44
C PRO A 125 12.38 -16.01 9.88
N ASP A 126 13.25 -16.90 10.35
CA ASP A 126 13.95 -16.69 11.61
C ASP A 126 14.77 -15.40 11.58
N PRO A 127 14.93 -14.68 12.71
CA PRO A 127 14.41 -14.99 14.05
C PRO A 127 13.07 -14.30 14.41
N LEU A 128 12.27 -13.87 13.44
CA LEU A 128 11.03 -13.11 13.65
C LEU A 128 9.88 -14.02 14.12
N LYS A 129 9.71 -14.14 15.44
CA LYS A 129 8.79 -15.13 16.06
C LYS A 129 7.91 -14.61 17.18
N VAL A 130 7.98 -13.32 17.53
CA VAL A 130 7.11 -12.72 18.55
C VAL A 130 6.17 -11.71 17.90
N VAL A 131 4.88 -11.79 18.24
CA VAL A 131 3.82 -10.94 17.67
C VAL A 131 3.14 -10.12 18.76
N TYR A 132 2.98 -8.83 18.50
CA TYR A 132 2.09 -7.93 19.22
C TYR A 132 0.95 -7.53 18.30
N LEU A 133 -0.30 -7.67 18.75
CA LEU A 133 -1.49 -7.34 17.95
C LEU A 133 -2.01 -5.96 18.34
N THR A 134 -2.29 -5.14 17.33
CA THR A 134 -2.84 -3.78 17.44
C THR A 134 -4.00 -3.60 16.47
N ASN A 135 -4.55 -2.39 16.32
CA ASN A 135 -5.78 -2.16 15.55
C ASN A 135 -5.56 -1.36 14.26
N SER A 136 -4.39 -0.77 14.08
CA SER A 136 -4.07 0.01 12.88
C SER A 136 -2.57 0.02 12.58
N GLY A 137 -2.22 0.32 11.32
CA GLY A 137 -0.82 0.47 10.92
C GLY A 137 -0.10 1.60 11.68
N SER A 138 -0.82 2.68 12.03
CA SER A 138 -0.26 3.74 12.87
C SER A 138 0.09 3.22 14.27
N GLU A 139 -0.78 2.44 14.90
CA GLU A 139 -0.48 1.82 16.22
C GLU A 139 0.70 0.84 16.12
N ALA A 140 0.77 0.04 15.06
CA ALA A 140 1.88 -0.88 14.84
C ALA A 140 3.21 -0.13 14.66
N ASN A 141 3.23 0.93 13.85
CA ASN A 141 4.43 1.74 13.65
C ASN A 141 4.82 2.54 14.91
N ASP A 142 3.85 3.05 15.68
CA ASP A 142 4.11 3.69 16.97
C ASP A 142 4.80 2.72 17.94
N LEU A 143 4.28 1.49 18.03
CA LEU A 143 4.87 0.45 18.87
C LEU A 143 6.25 0.03 18.38
N ALA A 144 6.45 -0.16 17.06
CA ALA A 144 7.75 -0.51 16.49
C ALA A 144 8.81 0.56 16.77
N MET A 145 8.46 1.84 16.60
CA MET A 145 9.34 2.96 16.97
C MET A 145 9.69 2.93 18.47
N PHE A 146 8.69 2.70 19.32
CA PHE A 146 8.90 2.63 20.76
C PHE A 146 9.82 1.45 21.14
N MET A 147 9.58 0.26 20.59
CA MET A 147 10.42 -0.93 20.82
C MET A 147 11.86 -0.70 20.35
N ALA A 148 12.06 -0.06 19.20
CA ALA A 148 13.40 0.25 18.70
C ALA A 148 14.17 1.20 19.63
N ARG A 149 13.52 2.27 20.12
CA ARG A 149 14.11 3.20 21.09
C ARG A 149 14.39 2.54 22.43
N LEU A 150 13.47 1.71 22.90
CA LEU A 150 13.58 1.03 24.18
C LEU A 150 14.72 0.01 24.18
N HIS A 151 14.85 -0.77 23.11
CA HIS A 151 15.87 -1.81 22.97
C HIS A 151 17.27 -1.21 22.81
N THR A 152 17.42 -0.24 21.92
CA THR A 152 18.74 0.33 21.57
C THR A 152 19.19 1.42 22.54
N ARG A 153 18.27 1.96 23.36
CA ARG A 153 18.46 3.16 24.21
C ARG A 153 18.86 4.41 23.43
N ASN A 154 18.60 4.43 22.13
CA ASN A 154 18.77 5.60 21.26
C ASN A 154 17.40 6.20 20.92
N PHE A 155 17.38 7.44 20.42
CA PHE A 155 16.13 8.15 20.14
C PHE A 155 15.84 8.32 18.64
N ASP A 156 16.82 8.72 17.83
CA ASP A 156 16.58 9.08 16.44
C ASP A 156 16.20 7.89 15.56
N ILE A 157 15.14 8.06 14.78
CA ILE A 157 14.71 7.10 13.75
C ILE A 157 14.81 7.74 12.39
N ILE A 158 15.40 7.02 11.44
CA ILE A 158 15.55 7.47 10.07
C ILE A 158 14.38 6.92 9.23
N CYS A 159 13.88 7.72 8.30
CA CYS A 159 12.89 7.29 7.30
C CYS A 159 13.24 7.86 5.92
N LEU A 160 12.52 7.42 4.88
CA LEU A 160 12.70 7.92 3.52
C LEU A 160 11.70 9.04 3.20
N ARG A 161 12.15 10.09 2.51
CA ARG A 161 11.25 11.08 1.89
C ARG A 161 10.21 10.36 1.02
N GLY A 162 8.98 10.88 1.00
CA GLY A 162 7.85 10.24 0.30
C GLY A 162 7.20 9.08 1.04
N GLY A 163 7.77 8.58 2.15
CA GLY A 163 7.19 7.47 2.92
C GLY A 163 5.89 7.85 3.62
N TYR A 164 5.01 6.88 3.82
CA TYR A 164 3.80 7.03 4.64
C TYR A 164 3.75 5.93 5.70
N HIS A 165 3.84 6.31 6.97
CA HIS A 165 3.94 5.39 8.10
C HIS A 165 2.85 5.61 9.16
N GLY A 166 1.82 6.40 8.84
CA GLY A 166 0.69 6.65 9.74
C GLY A 166 0.42 8.13 9.95
N GLY A 167 -0.58 8.39 10.79
CA GLY A 167 -1.09 9.73 11.09
C GLY A 167 -1.24 10.02 12.58
N SER A 168 -0.70 9.17 13.46
CA SER A 168 -0.61 9.51 14.88
C SER A 168 0.44 10.63 15.06
N PRO A 169 0.40 11.41 16.15
CA PRO A 169 1.39 12.47 16.40
C PRO A 169 2.86 11.97 16.35
N TYR A 170 3.08 10.69 16.64
CA TYR A 170 4.39 10.07 16.67
C TYR A 170 4.83 9.57 15.29
N THR A 171 3.98 8.78 14.60
CA THR A 171 4.23 8.35 13.21
C THR A 171 4.20 9.49 12.18
N LEU A 172 3.55 10.62 12.46
CA LEU A 172 3.54 11.78 11.57
C LEU A 172 4.95 12.33 11.28
N GLY A 173 5.89 12.10 12.22
CA GLY A 173 7.31 12.38 12.04
C GLY A 173 7.96 11.56 10.93
N LEU A 174 7.55 10.30 10.79
CA LEU A 174 8.02 9.38 9.76
C LEU A 174 7.33 9.60 8.41
N THR A 175 6.05 10.01 8.43
CA THR A 175 5.30 10.33 7.21
C THR A 175 5.86 11.58 6.55
N SER A 176 6.52 11.37 5.42
CA SER A 176 7.30 12.39 4.68
C SER A 176 6.58 12.84 3.40
N LEU A 177 5.29 13.18 3.55
CA LEU A 177 4.40 13.65 2.47
C LEU A 177 3.58 14.86 2.96
N THR A 178 3.76 16.01 2.31
CA THR A 178 3.14 17.29 2.70
C THR A 178 1.62 17.23 2.90
N PRO A 179 0.82 16.55 2.05
CA PRO A 179 -0.64 16.50 2.23
C PRO A 179 -1.12 15.90 3.55
N TYR A 180 -0.25 15.18 4.27
CA TYR A 180 -0.54 14.58 5.57
C TYR A 180 0.08 15.34 6.74
N LYS A 181 0.90 16.36 6.49
CA LYS A 181 1.53 17.17 7.53
C LYS A 181 0.64 18.35 7.92
N HIS A 182 0.30 18.42 9.20
CA HIS A 182 -0.40 19.55 9.79
C HIS A 182 0.59 20.62 10.25
N GLY A 183 0.14 21.88 10.33
CA GLY A 183 0.94 23.05 10.74
C GLY A 183 1.28 23.10 12.24
N VAL A 184 1.69 21.97 12.81
CA VAL A 184 2.12 21.80 14.20
C VAL A 184 3.47 21.09 14.22
N ALA A 185 4.22 21.25 15.31
CA ALA A 185 5.49 20.56 15.48
C ALA A 185 5.28 19.03 15.35
N ASN A 186 6.03 18.41 14.45
CA ASN A 186 6.03 16.97 14.20
C ASN A 186 7.47 16.53 13.89
N GLY A 187 7.78 15.25 14.08
CA GLY A 187 9.09 14.70 13.70
C GLY A 187 10.22 14.86 14.70
N PHE A 188 9.92 15.12 15.98
CA PHE A 188 10.96 15.08 17.01
C PHE A 188 11.61 13.68 17.08
N GLY A 189 12.92 13.62 16.84
CA GLY A 189 13.69 12.38 16.72
C GLY A 189 13.37 11.55 15.48
N CYS A 190 12.86 12.17 14.41
CA CYS A 190 12.65 11.53 13.11
C CYS A 190 13.41 12.31 12.02
N THR A 191 14.33 11.65 11.32
CA THR A 191 15.13 12.26 10.26
C THR A 191 14.83 11.62 8.92
N ALA A 192 14.35 12.41 7.95
CA ALA A 192 14.03 11.94 6.61
C ALA A 192 15.22 12.10 5.66
N THR A 193 15.76 10.99 5.16
CA THR A 193 16.81 10.96 4.13
C THR A 193 16.21 10.92 2.71
N MET A 194 17.07 11.06 1.70
CA MET A 194 16.67 11.11 0.31
C MET A 194 15.88 9.86 -0.11
N LEU A 195 14.84 10.05 -0.94
CA LEU A 195 14.13 8.96 -1.58
C LEU A 195 14.97 8.40 -2.74
N PRO A 196 15.34 7.12 -2.71
CA PRO A 196 15.99 6.48 -3.83
C PRO A 196 14.95 6.08 -4.90
N ASP A 197 14.53 7.06 -5.70
CA ASP A 197 13.56 6.87 -6.79
C ASP A 197 14.26 6.67 -8.13
N VAL A 198 14.13 5.47 -8.70
CA VAL A 198 14.75 5.09 -9.98
C VAL A 198 14.24 5.90 -11.17
N PHE A 199 13.00 6.38 -11.13
CA PHE A 199 12.39 7.12 -12.23
C PHE A 199 12.55 8.62 -12.07
N ARG A 200 12.01 9.23 -11.01
CA ARG A 200 12.02 10.70 -10.84
C ARG A 200 13.28 11.22 -10.18
N GLY A 201 13.95 10.40 -9.38
CA GLY A 201 15.09 10.83 -8.59
C GLY A 201 16.28 11.25 -9.45
N PRO A 202 17.27 11.94 -8.86
CA PRO A 202 18.45 12.39 -9.59
C PRO A 202 19.24 11.24 -10.23
N TRP A 203 19.18 10.03 -9.66
CA TRP A 203 19.89 8.86 -10.19
C TRP A 203 18.94 7.70 -10.43
N GLY A 204 19.21 6.90 -11.46
CA GLY A 204 18.37 5.76 -11.82
C GLY A 204 18.27 5.56 -13.33
N GLY A 205 17.63 4.46 -13.73
CA GLY A 205 17.34 4.13 -15.11
C GLY A 205 17.01 2.65 -15.32
N SER A 206 17.06 2.22 -16.57
CA SER A 206 16.52 0.96 -17.11
C SER A 206 17.11 -0.32 -16.52
N HIS A 207 18.23 -0.24 -15.80
CA HIS A 207 18.86 -1.40 -15.14
C HIS A 207 18.87 -1.29 -13.61
N CYS A 208 18.23 -0.26 -13.05
CA CYS A 208 18.39 0.06 -11.63
C CYS A 208 17.37 -0.63 -10.73
N ARG A 209 16.21 -1.09 -11.20
CA ARG A 209 15.20 -1.74 -10.35
C ARG A 209 15.02 -3.21 -10.66
N ASP A 210 14.57 -3.98 -9.68
CA ASP A 210 14.15 -5.37 -9.86
C ASP A 210 12.63 -5.40 -10.07
N SER A 211 12.18 -5.42 -11.33
CA SER A 211 10.77 -5.29 -11.70
C SER A 211 10.56 -5.93 -13.08
N PRO A 212 9.42 -6.59 -13.33
CA PRO A 212 9.10 -7.11 -14.67
C PRO A 212 9.12 -6.01 -15.75
N VAL A 213 8.81 -4.78 -15.36
CA VAL A 213 8.86 -3.60 -16.22
C VAL A 213 9.95 -2.65 -15.72
N GLN A 214 10.91 -2.31 -16.58
CA GLN A 214 11.95 -1.32 -16.33
C GLN A 214 11.52 0.07 -16.80
N THR A 215 12.12 1.12 -16.24
CA THR A 215 11.88 2.49 -16.72
C THR A 215 12.55 2.68 -18.09
N VAL A 216 12.02 3.61 -18.90
CA VAL A 216 12.60 4.01 -20.20
C VAL A 216 13.82 4.94 -20.04
N ARG A 217 14.04 5.47 -18.83
CA ARG A 217 15.20 6.33 -18.53
C ARG A 217 16.51 5.54 -18.70
N LYS A 218 17.43 6.05 -19.50
CA LYS A 218 18.77 5.45 -19.67
C LYS A 218 19.63 5.64 -18.41
N CYS A 219 20.49 4.66 -18.13
CA CYS A 219 21.52 4.76 -17.09
C CYS A 219 22.83 4.12 -17.53
N SER A 220 23.93 4.55 -16.93
CA SER A 220 25.28 4.03 -17.17
C SER A 220 25.64 2.81 -16.30
N CYS A 221 24.64 2.08 -15.79
CA CYS A 221 24.86 0.91 -14.95
C CYS A 221 25.38 -0.27 -15.80
N THR A 222 26.34 -1.03 -15.29
CA THR A 222 26.83 -2.27 -15.89
C THR A 222 26.12 -3.48 -15.29
N GLU A 223 26.29 -4.66 -15.89
CA GLU A 223 25.72 -5.90 -15.35
C GLU A 223 26.23 -6.14 -13.92
N GLY A 224 25.31 -6.41 -12.99
CA GLY A 224 25.62 -6.62 -11.57
C GLY A 224 25.93 -5.36 -10.75
N ALA A 225 26.09 -4.18 -11.36
CA ALA A 225 26.41 -2.93 -10.66
C ALA A 225 25.35 -1.85 -10.88
N CYS A 226 24.94 -1.17 -9.81
CA CYS A 226 23.95 -0.09 -9.88
C CYS A 226 24.55 1.21 -9.34
N LEU A 227 25.05 2.07 -10.24
CA LEU A 227 25.62 3.38 -9.87
C LEU A 227 24.61 4.27 -9.13
N ALA A 228 23.33 4.16 -9.49
CA ALA A 228 22.28 4.92 -8.80
C ALA A 228 22.18 4.52 -7.33
N LYS A 229 22.28 3.22 -7.03
CA LYS A 229 22.32 2.72 -5.65
C LYS A 229 23.48 3.33 -4.89
N ASP A 230 24.69 3.33 -5.46
CA ASP A 230 25.88 3.91 -4.81
C ASP A 230 25.67 5.38 -4.46
N GLN A 231 25.16 6.19 -5.40
CA GLN A 231 24.90 7.61 -5.17
C GLN A 231 23.86 7.86 -4.06
N TYR A 232 22.78 7.06 -4.01
CA TYR A 232 21.80 7.17 -2.94
C TYR A 232 22.34 6.70 -1.59
N ILE A 233 23.22 5.69 -1.57
CA ILE A 233 23.88 5.26 -0.34
C ILE A 233 24.85 6.33 0.17
N GLU A 234 25.57 7.05 -0.69
CA GLU A 234 26.38 8.19 -0.27
C GLU A 234 25.53 9.28 0.39
N GLN A 235 24.35 9.61 -0.18
CA GLN A 235 23.40 10.53 0.48
C GLN A 235 22.85 9.99 1.82
N PHE A 236 22.67 8.68 1.91
CA PHE A 236 22.28 8.03 3.17
C PHE A 236 23.39 8.16 4.23
N LYS A 237 24.65 7.90 3.86
CA LYS A 237 25.84 8.09 4.72
C LYS A 237 26.00 9.55 5.15
N ASP A 238 25.80 10.51 4.24
CA ASP A 238 25.81 11.94 4.57
C ASP A 238 24.76 12.26 5.63
N THR A 239 23.55 11.72 5.51
CA THR A 239 22.51 11.89 6.54
C THR A 239 22.97 11.31 7.88
N LEU A 240 23.55 10.10 7.88
CA LEU A 240 24.09 9.46 9.09
C LEU A 240 25.23 10.25 9.76
N ASN A 241 25.98 11.03 8.98
CA ASN A 241 27.13 11.79 9.47
C ASN A 241 26.79 13.22 9.90
N THR A 242 25.71 13.80 9.37
CA THR A 242 25.42 15.24 9.52
C THR A 242 24.12 15.54 10.24
N SER A 243 23.18 14.59 10.29
CA SER A 243 21.78 14.87 10.67
C SER A 243 21.25 14.02 11.82
N VAL A 244 22.05 13.08 12.35
CA VAL A 244 21.69 12.21 13.48
C VAL A 244 22.90 11.98 14.39
N PRO A 245 22.70 11.53 15.64
CA PRO A 245 23.80 11.13 16.52
C PRO A 245 24.61 9.95 15.96
N LYS A 246 25.75 9.67 16.61
CA LYS A 246 26.63 8.54 16.25
C LYS A 246 25.89 7.19 16.29
N THR A 247 24.91 7.04 17.17
CA THR A 247 24.03 5.87 17.27
C THR A 247 22.58 6.29 17.05
N VAL A 248 21.77 5.38 16.49
CA VAL A 248 20.37 5.65 16.16
C VAL A 248 19.48 4.54 16.71
N ALA A 249 18.20 4.85 16.93
CA ALA A 249 17.22 3.85 17.33
C ALA A 249 16.91 2.87 16.19
N GLY A 250 16.83 3.39 14.97
CA GLY A 250 16.64 2.55 13.81
C GLY A 250 16.31 3.28 12.53
N PHE A 251 15.92 2.50 11.53
CA PHE A 251 15.49 2.94 10.22
C PHE A 251 14.23 2.19 9.82
N ILE A 252 13.20 2.93 9.42
CA ILE A 252 11.94 2.38 8.92
C ILE A 252 11.77 2.69 7.44
N ALA A 253 11.38 1.66 6.68
CA ALA A 253 11.07 1.79 5.26
C ALA A 253 9.95 0.83 4.85
N GLU A 254 9.10 1.31 3.95
CA GLU A 254 8.25 0.44 3.13
C GLU A 254 9.18 -0.30 2.13
N PRO A 255 9.06 -1.62 1.89
CA PRO A 255 9.83 -2.28 0.84
C PRO A 255 9.59 -1.70 -0.56
N ILE A 256 8.38 -1.18 -0.80
CA ILE A 256 7.98 -0.38 -1.96
C ILE A 256 7.07 0.73 -1.42
N GLN A 257 7.37 2.02 -1.66
CA GLN A 257 6.52 3.09 -1.11
C GLN A 257 5.12 3.05 -1.75
N GLY A 258 4.11 2.72 -0.96
CA GLY A 258 2.77 2.49 -1.47
C GLY A 258 2.01 3.77 -1.77
N VAL A 259 2.01 4.75 -0.86
CA VAL A 259 1.30 6.04 -1.03
C VAL A 259 1.97 6.93 -2.06
N ASN A 260 3.30 6.92 -2.12
CA ASN A 260 4.08 7.67 -3.11
C ASN A 260 4.00 7.11 -4.53
N GLY A 261 3.12 6.13 -4.79
CA GLY A 261 2.87 5.62 -6.13
C GLY A 261 3.66 4.35 -6.46
N ALA A 262 3.77 3.41 -5.52
CA ALA A 262 4.52 2.16 -5.72
C ALA A 262 5.99 2.38 -6.14
N VAL A 263 6.68 3.33 -5.49
CA VAL A 263 8.08 3.65 -5.82
C VAL A 263 8.98 2.50 -5.38
N GLN A 264 9.69 1.95 -6.35
CA GLN A 264 10.70 0.92 -6.14
C GLN A 264 12.09 1.55 -6.05
N TYR A 265 12.90 1.00 -5.16
CA TYR A 265 14.27 1.46 -4.95
C TYR A 265 15.24 0.83 -5.97
N PRO A 266 16.44 1.42 -6.14
CA PRO A 266 17.54 0.76 -6.79
C PRO A 266 17.82 -0.60 -6.14
N ARG A 267 18.17 -1.60 -6.95
CA ARG A 267 18.57 -2.93 -6.50
C ARG A 267 19.63 -2.79 -5.40
N ASN A 268 19.50 -3.60 -4.34
CA ASN A 268 20.40 -3.64 -3.19
C ASN A 268 20.46 -2.37 -2.30
N PHE A 269 19.72 -1.29 -2.59
CA PHE A 269 19.71 -0.11 -1.73
C PHE A 269 19.28 -0.46 -0.30
N LEU A 270 18.14 -1.15 -0.14
CA LEU A 270 17.60 -1.45 1.18
C LEU A 270 18.55 -2.36 1.99
N LYS A 271 19.21 -3.30 1.31
CA LYS A 271 20.21 -4.20 1.89
C LYS A 271 21.39 -3.43 2.47
N GLU A 272 21.96 -2.52 1.71
CA GLU A 272 23.11 -1.72 2.15
C GLU A 272 22.70 -0.67 3.22
N ALA A 273 21.54 -0.05 3.09
CA ALA A 273 21.01 0.85 4.11
C ALA A 273 20.81 0.15 5.46
N TYR A 274 20.25 -1.07 5.46
CA TYR A 274 20.07 -1.86 6.68
C TYR A 274 21.42 -2.24 7.33
N GLN A 275 22.43 -2.57 6.52
CA GLN A 275 23.77 -2.82 7.04
C GLN A 275 24.34 -1.58 7.75
N LEU A 276 24.29 -0.41 7.11
CA LEU A 276 24.79 0.85 7.67
C LEU A 276 24.08 1.24 8.99
N ILE A 277 22.80 0.93 9.11
CA ILE A 277 22.03 1.18 10.35
C ILE A 277 22.47 0.26 11.48
N ARG A 278 22.73 -1.01 11.19
CA ARG A 278 23.25 -1.96 12.19
C ARG A 278 24.66 -1.60 12.65
N GLU A 279 25.51 -1.11 11.76
CA GLU A 279 26.83 -0.56 12.10
C GLU A 279 26.73 0.64 13.07
N ARG A 280 25.58 1.33 13.10
CA ARG A 280 25.24 2.42 14.02
C ARG A 280 24.48 1.95 15.27
N GLY A 281 24.37 0.64 15.49
CA GLY A 281 23.66 0.03 16.61
C GLY A 281 22.13 0.19 16.56
N GLY A 282 21.58 0.56 15.40
CA GLY A 282 20.15 0.73 15.20
C GLY A 282 19.45 -0.52 14.65
N LEU A 283 18.12 -0.55 14.79
CA LEU A 283 17.27 -1.62 14.24
C LEU A 283 16.70 -1.25 12.86
N CYS A 284 16.47 -2.27 12.04
CA CYS A 284 15.84 -2.16 10.74
C CYS A 284 14.36 -2.56 10.84
N ILE A 285 13.46 -1.66 10.44
CA ILE A 285 12.01 -1.84 10.50
C ILE A 285 11.46 -1.91 9.07
N ALA A 286 10.77 -2.99 8.73
CA ALA A 286 10.04 -3.11 7.47
C ALA A 286 8.55 -2.78 7.70
N ASP A 287 8.08 -1.72 7.05
CA ASP A 287 6.66 -1.38 7.01
C ASP A 287 5.99 -2.19 5.89
N GLU A 288 5.41 -3.34 6.27
CA GLU A 288 4.74 -4.29 5.38
C GLU A 288 3.24 -4.02 5.23
N VAL A 289 2.76 -2.88 5.75
CA VAL A 289 1.33 -2.55 5.77
C VAL A 289 0.70 -2.59 4.37
N GLN A 290 1.44 -2.23 3.31
CA GLN A 290 0.95 -2.31 1.92
C GLN A 290 1.58 -3.44 1.08
N THR A 291 2.77 -3.92 1.44
CA THR A 291 3.56 -4.86 0.62
C THR A 291 3.41 -6.32 1.06
N GLY A 292 2.95 -6.58 2.29
CA GLY A 292 2.87 -7.92 2.85
C GLY A 292 1.73 -8.77 2.28
N PHE A 293 1.55 -9.95 2.88
CA PHE A 293 0.46 -10.89 2.57
C PHE A 293 0.42 -11.34 1.11
N GLY A 294 1.59 -11.59 0.50
CA GLY A 294 1.70 -12.13 -0.86
C GLY A 294 1.44 -11.11 -1.98
N ARG A 295 1.20 -9.84 -1.64
CA ARG A 295 0.84 -8.76 -2.57
C ARG A 295 1.84 -8.59 -3.72
N THR A 296 3.13 -8.73 -3.42
CA THR A 296 4.21 -8.55 -4.41
C THR A 296 4.42 -9.78 -5.30
N GLY A 297 3.69 -10.88 -5.05
CA GLY A 297 3.71 -12.11 -5.83
C GLY A 297 4.79 -13.07 -5.35
N SER A 298 6.04 -12.85 -5.75
CA SER A 298 7.12 -13.84 -5.56
C SER A 298 7.41 -14.20 -4.10
N HIS A 299 7.01 -13.35 -3.14
CA HIS A 299 7.22 -13.56 -1.71
C HIS A 299 5.99 -13.16 -0.89
N PHE A 300 5.88 -13.72 0.30
CA PHE A 300 4.81 -13.36 1.23
C PHE A 300 5.02 -11.96 1.82
N TRP A 301 6.27 -11.58 2.11
CA TRP A 301 6.64 -10.26 2.61
C TRP A 301 7.51 -9.50 1.59
N GLY A 302 7.23 -8.21 1.40
CA GLY A 302 7.93 -7.36 0.44
C GLY A 302 9.43 -7.22 0.71
N PHE A 303 9.87 -7.24 1.96
CA PHE A 303 11.28 -7.14 2.35
C PHE A 303 12.09 -8.31 1.78
N GLN A 304 11.48 -9.49 1.61
CA GLN A 304 12.16 -10.65 1.05
C GLN A 304 12.55 -10.41 -0.41
N THR A 305 11.78 -9.58 -1.13
CA THR A 305 12.11 -9.19 -2.50
C THR A 305 13.37 -8.32 -2.62
N HIS A 306 13.92 -7.86 -1.50
CA HIS A 306 15.21 -7.16 -1.40
C HIS A 306 16.34 -8.06 -0.84
N GLY A 307 16.05 -9.33 -0.53
CA GLY A 307 17.02 -10.25 0.05
C GLY A 307 17.52 -9.83 1.43
N VAL A 308 16.65 -9.21 2.24
CA VAL A 308 16.96 -8.76 3.61
C VAL A 308 16.05 -9.45 4.62
N VAL A 309 16.45 -9.44 5.89
CA VAL A 309 15.58 -9.76 7.03
C VAL A 309 15.64 -8.55 7.98
N PRO A 310 14.51 -7.90 8.30
CA PRO A 310 14.45 -6.80 9.25
C PRO A 310 14.44 -7.32 10.70
N ASP A 311 14.58 -6.41 11.66
CA ASP A 311 14.55 -6.72 13.09
C ASP A 311 13.12 -6.56 13.67
N ILE A 312 12.32 -5.69 13.04
CA ILE A 312 10.89 -5.48 13.33
C ILE A 312 10.10 -5.38 12.02
N VAL A 313 8.91 -5.96 11.96
CA VAL A 313 7.98 -5.86 10.83
C VAL A 313 6.64 -5.32 11.32
N THR A 314 6.05 -4.35 10.62
CA THR A 314 4.72 -3.83 10.93
C THR A 314 3.70 -4.22 9.87
N LEU A 315 2.52 -4.66 10.31
CA LEU A 315 1.46 -5.23 9.49
C LEU A 315 0.15 -4.49 9.76
N ALA A 316 -0.69 -4.32 8.73
CA ALA A 316 -2.09 -3.89 8.86
C ALA A 316 -2.85 -4.24 7.57
N LYS A 317 -3.94 -3.53 7.28
CA LYS A 317 -4.65 -3.56 6.00
C LYS A 317 -5.06 -4.98 5.59
N GLY A 318 -4.27 -5.62 4.70
CA GLY A 318 -4.53 -6.95 4.18
C GLY A 318 -4.66 -8.02 5.25
N ILE A 319 -4.05 -7.83 6.43
CA ILE A 319 -4.11 -8.74 7.59
C ILE A 319 -5.54 -9.15 7.97
N GLY A 320 -6.51 -8.24 7.86
CA GLY A 320 -7.89 -8.45 8.27
C GLY A 320 -8.89 -8.29 7.13
N ASN A 321 -8.43 -8.14 5.88
CA ASN A 321 -9.28 -7.90 4.70
C ASN A 321 -10.34 -6.79 4.91
N GLY A 322 -10.01 -5.74 5.67
CA GLY A 322 -10.96 -4.67 6.04
C GLY A 322 -11.29 -4.59 7.53
N PHE A 323 -11.16 -5.68 8.28
CA PHE A 323 -11.35 -5.67 9.71
C PHE A 323 -10.21 -4.91 10.42
N PRO A 324 -10.49 -4.02 11.38
CA PRO A 324 -9.46 -3.27 12.11
C PRO A 324 -8.51 -4.21 12.86
N MET A 325 -7.32 -4.39 12.31
CA MET A 325 -6.29 -5.26 12.84
C MET A 325 -4.93 -4.84 12.27
N ALA A 326 -3.91 -4.97 13.10
CA ALA A 326 -2.52 -4.72 12.77
C ALA A 326 -1.62 -5.55 13.69
N ALA A 327 -0.32 -5.61 13.37
CA ALA A 327 0.63 -6.32 14.20
C ALA A 327 2.04 -5.75 14.10
N VAL A 328 2.83 -6.00 15.14
CA VAL A 328 4.28 -5.88 15.14
C VAL A 328 4.87 -7.26 15.31
N VAL A 329 5.71 -7.71 14.38
CA VAL A 329 6.44 -8.97 14.44
C VAL A 329 7.92 -8.69 14.65
N THR A 330 8.53 -9.34 15.62
CA THR A 330 9.94 -9.07 15.98
C THR A 330 10.61 -10.30 16.62
N THR A 331 11.86 -10.13 17.02
CA THR A 331 12.66 -11.16 17.69
C THR A 331 12.31 -11.24 19.18
N LYS A 332 12.63 -12.38 19.80
CA LYS A 332 12.47 -12.55 21.25
C LYS A 332 13.31 -11.55 22.06
N GLU A 333 14.50 -11.21 21.57
CA GLU A 333 15.40 -10.26 22.22
C GLU A 333 14.81 -8.84 22.31
N ILE A 334 14.27 -8.33 21.21
CA ILE A 334 13.65 -7.01 21.17
C ILE A 334 12.35 -7.01 21.99
N ALA A 335 11.54 -8.07 21.86
CA ALA A 335 10.32 -8.24 22.66
C ALA A 335 10.59 -8.22 24.18
N ASN A 336 11.65 -8.88 24.64
CA ASN A 336 12.05 -8.88 26.05
C ASN A 336 12.39 -7.48 26.57
N SER A 337 12.80 -6.55 25.71
CA SER A 337 13.05 -5.15 26.11
C SER A 337 11.74 -4.45 26.50
N LEU A 338 10.64 -4.74 25.80
CA LEU A 338 9.31 -4.22 26.12
C LEU A 338 8.72 -4.86 27.39
N ALA A 339 9.01 -6.14 27.62
CA ALA A 339 8.53 -6.91 28.77
C ALA A 339 9.03 -6.42 30.14
N GLN A 340 9.92 -5.43 30.19
CA GLN A 340 10.34 -4.75 31.42
C GLN A 340 9.17 -4.02 32.11
N ASN A 341 8.11 -3.70 31.37
CA ASN A 341 6.89 -3.08 31.89
C ASN A 341 5.64 -3.73 31.27
N LEU A 342 4.48 -3.44 31.85
CA LEU A 342 3.21 -3.86 31.27
C LEU A 342 2.94 -3.10 29.97
N HIS A 343 2.58 -3.84 28.92
CA HIS A 343 2.03 -3.31 27.68
C HIS A 343 0.65 -3.94 27.45
N PHE A 344 -0.33 -3.11 27.12
CA PHE A 344 -1.72 -3.56 26.99
C PHE A 344 -2.43 -2.81 25.86
N ASN A 345 -3.26 -3.54 25.11
CA ASN A 345 -4.16 -2.99 24.10
C ASN A 345 -5.53 -3.66 24.27
N THR A 346 -6.57 -2.86 24.57
CA THR A 346 -7.91 -3.38 24.85
C THR A 346 -8.43 -4.26 23.73
N PHE A 347 -8.30 -3.82 22.47
CA PHE A 347 -8.86 -4.51 21.31
C PHE A 347 -7.83 -5.40 20.58
N GLY A 348 -6.55 -5.13 20.79
CA GLY A 348 -5.43 -5.84 20.17
C GLY A 348 -5.51 -7.34 20.42
N GLY A 349 -5.72 -8.10 19.35
CA GLY A 349 -5.73 -9.56 19.39
C GLY A 349 -7.02 -10.22 19.86
N ASN A 350 -8.13 -9.47 20.02
CA ASN A 350 -9.41 -10.06 20.44
C ASN A 350 -9.81 -11.29 19.58
N PRO A 351 -10.65 -12.22 20.12
CA PRO A 351 -10.99 -13.47 19.43
C PRO A 351 -11.54 -13.28 18.02
N LEU A 352 -12.38 -12.27 17.80
CA LEU A 352 -12.96 -12.00 16.48
C LEU A 352 -11.88 -11.58 15.47
N ALA A 353 -11.00 -10.65 15.83
CA ALA A 353 -9.89 -10.22 14.98
C ALA A 353 -8.97 -11.40 14.59
N CYS A 354 -8.62 -12.25 15.56
CA CYS A 354 -7.75 -13.40 15.31
C CYS A 354 -8.40 -14.43 14.36
N VAL A 355 -9.70 -14.71 14.51
CA VAL A 355 -10.41 -15.60 13.57
C VAL A 355 -10.50 -14.99 12.17
N VAL A 356 -10.76 -13.68 12.07
CA VAL A 356 -10.74 -12.98 10.77
C VAL A 356 -9.36 -13.11 10.11
N GLY A 357 -8.30 -12.78 10.84
CA GLY A 357 -6.93 -12.87 10.32
C GLY A 357 -6.55 -14.28 9.92
N ALA A 358 -6.90 -15.29 10.72
CA ALA A 358 -6.64 -16.69 10.40
C ALA A 358 -7.35 -17.12 9.10
N ALA A 359 -8.63 -16.76 8.94
CA ALA A 359 -9.41 -17.06 7.74
C ALA A 359 -8.92 -16.31 6.49
N VAL A 360 -8.34 -15.12 6.67
CA VAL A 360 -7.65 -14.39 5.59
C VAL A 360 -6.40 -15.15 5.15
N LEU A 361 -5.58 -15.62 6.10
CA LEU A 361 -4.41 -16.44 5.76
C LEU A 361 -4.81 -17.74 5.04
N ASP A 362 -5.90 -18.41 5.48
CA ASP A 362 -6.45 -19.59 4.79
C ASP A 362 -6.90 -19.28 3.36
N ALA A 363 -7.56 -18.14 3.15
CA ALA A 363 -7.98 -17.73 1.80
C ALA A 363 -6.78 -17.42 0.89
N ILE A 364 -5.73 -16.78 1.42
CA ILE A 364 -4.52 -16.50 0.64
C ILE A 364 -3.86 -17.80 0.14
N GLU A 365 -3.76 -18.80 1.01
CA GLU A 365 -3.15 -20.09 0.69
C GLU A 365 -4.04 -20.93 -0.23
N GLU A 366 -5.28 -21.22 0.19
CA GLU A 366 -6.15 -22.17 -0.51
C GLU A 366 -6.63 -21.65 -1.87
N ASP A 367 -6.86 -20.34 -2.01
CA ASP A 367 -7.29 -19.74 -3.29
C ASP A 367 -6.08 -19.38 -4.17
N GLY A 368 -4.85 -19.68 -3.74
CA GLY A 368 -3.62 -19.44 -4.50
C GLY A 368 -3.35 -17.96 -4.78
N LEU A 369 -3.75 -17.05 -3.88
CA LEU A 369 -3.80 -15.61 -4.16
C LEU A 369 -2.41 -14.95 -4.28
N GLN A 370 -1.40 -15.49 -3.59
CA GLN A 370 -0.02 -15.05 -3.79
C GLN A 370 0.45 -15.38 -5.21
N LYS A 371 0.18 -16.61 -5.69
CA LYS A 371 0.52 -17.02 -7.05
C LYS A 371 -0.26 -16.21 -8.09
N ASN A 372 -1.54 -15.96 -7.84
CA ASN A 372 -2.33 -15.08 -8.70
C ASN A 372 -1.77 -13.64 -8.72
N SER A 373 -1.28 -13.13 -7.59
CA SER A 373 -0.61 -11.83 -7.53
C SER A 373 0.64 -11.79 -8.40
N GLU A 374 1.43 -12.86 -8.42
CA GLU A 374 2.57 -13.00 -9.32
C GLU A 374 2.13 -13.04 -10.79
N ASP A 375 1.24 -13.95 -11.16
CA ASP A 375 0.88 -14.23 -12.56
C ASP A 375 0.04 -13.13 -13.19
N VAL A 376 -1.07 -12.75 -12.55
CA VAL A 376 -2.00 -11.72 -13.05
C VAL A 376 -1.42 -10.33 -12.84
N GLY A 377 -0.69 -10.10 -11.74
CA GLY A 377 0.00 -8.84 -11.53
C GLY A 377 1.12 -8.58 -12.54
N THR A 378 1.92 -9.60 -12.87
CA THR A 378 2.93 -9.49 -13.93
C THR A 378 2.28 -9.25 -15.29
N TYR A 379 1.19 -9.96 -15.60
CA TYR A 379 0.42 -9.72 -16.81
C TYR A 379 -0.06 -8.26 -16.89
N MET A 380 -0.66 -7.74 -15.82
CA MET A 380 -1.13 -6.36 -15.75
C MET A 380 0.00 -5.33 -15.92
N LEU A 381 1.16 -5.55 -15.30
CA LEU A 381 2.34 -4.70 -15.46
C LEU A 381 2.77 -4.62 -16.93
N LEU A 382 2.85 -5.76 -17.62
CA LEU A 382 3.26 -5.83 -19.02
C LEU A 382 2.24 -5.16 -19.95
N GLU A 383 0.94 -5.36 -19.74
CA GLU A 383 -0.10 -4.70 -20.55
C GLU A 383 -0.12 -3.18 -20.33
N LEU A 384 0.06 -2.70 -19.10
CA LEU A 384 0.18 -1.28 -18.80
C LEU A 384 1.47 -0.68 -19.42
N ALA A 385 2.56 -1.43 -19.47
CA ALA A 385 3.80 -0.99 -20.13
C ALA A 385 3.60 -0.74 -21.64
N LYS A 386 2.75 -1.52 -22.32
CA LYS A 386 2.38 -1.24 -23.72
C LYS A 386 1.69 0.13 -23.86
N LEU A 387 0.90 0.54 -22.86
CA LEU A 387 0.30 1.88 -22.84
C LEU A 387 1.35 2.96 -22.61
N ARG A 388 2.34 2.72 -21.74
CA ARG A 388 3.51 3.61 -21.58
C ARG A 388 4.25 3.85 -22.90
N ASP A 389 4.45 2.78 -23.65
CA ASP A 389 5.19 2.85 -24.92
C ASP A 389 4.37 3.56 -26.01
N LYS A 390 3.04 3.55 -25.91
CA LYS A 390 2.12 4.18 -26.86
C LYS A 390 1.81 5.65 -26.56
N PHE A 391 1.69 6.03 -25.29
CA PHE A 391 1.23 7.36 -24.87
C PHE A 391 2.37 8.13 -24.21
N GLU A 392 2.63 9.35 -24.69
CA GLU A 392 3.76 10.15 -24.19
C GLU A 392 3.56 10.63 -22.75
N ILE A 393 2.31 10.87 -22.37
CA ILE A 393 1.94 11.28 -21.02
C ILE A 393 2.09 10.17 -19.97
N VAL A 394 2.36 8.93 -20.36
CA VAL A 394 2.61 7.82 -19.44
C VAL A 394 4.12 7.63 -19.33
N GLY A 395 4.71 8.15 -18.25
CA GLY A 395 6.16 8.22 -18.06
C GLY A 395 6.78 6.92 -17.57
N ASP A 396 6.13 6.25 -16.62
CA ASP A 396 6.65 5.02 -16.02
C ASP A 396 5.51 4.08 -15.58
N VAL A 397 5.77 2.79 -15.70
CA VAL A 397 4.93 1.71 -15.16
C VAL A 397 5.82 0.86 -14.28
N ARG A 398 5.46 0.73 -13.00
CA ARG A 398 6.30 0.09 -12.00
C ARG A 398 5.47 -0.71 -11.01
N GLY A 399 6.09 -1.72 -10.44
CA GLY A 399 5.51 -2.49 -9.35
C GLY A 399 6.11 -3.88 -9.27
N LYS A 400 5.59 -4.66 -8.32
CA LYS A 400 5.73 -6.12 -8.25
C LYS A 400 4.37 -6.71 -7.93
N GLY A 401 4.03 -7.83 -8.54
CA GLY A 401 2.72 -8.46 -8.42
C GLY A 401 1.58 -7.47 -8.58
N LEU A 402 0.62 -7.47 -7.65
CA LEU A 402 -0.54 -6.58 -7.67
C LEU A 402 -0.33 -5.28 -6.88
N MET A 403 0.91 -4.79 -6.83
CA MET A 403 1.25 -3.48 -6.28
C MET A 403 1.86 -2.60 -7.38
N ILE A 404 1.00 -1.89 -8.09
CA ILE A 404 1.35 -1.23 -9.36
C ILE A 404 1.16 0.29 -9.26
N GLY A 405 2.06 1.03 -9.90
CA GLY A 405 2.01 2.46 -10.12
C GLY A 405 2.14 2.77 -11.61
N VAL A 406 1.25 3.63 -12.12
CA VAL A 406 1.34 4.21 -13.47
C VAL A 406 1.53 5.70 -13.31
N GLU A 407 2.73 6.18 -13.59
CA GLU A 407 3.11 7.57 -13.40
C GLU A 407 2.92 8.37 -14.67
N MET A 408 2.19 9.48 -14.51
CA MET A 408 1.86 10.39 -15.59
C MET A 408 2.77 11.60 -15.57
N VAL A 409 3.26 11.97 -16.75
CA VAL A 409 4.19 13.10 -16.96
C VAL A 409 3.70 13.96 -18.11
N THR A 410 4.17 15.20 -18.19
CA THR A 410 3.96 16.03 -19.39
C THR A 410 4.83 15.57 -20.56
N ASP A 411 6.01 15.01 -20.25
CA ASP A 411 7.02 14.55 -21.20
C ASP A 411 7.99 13.58 -20.49
N LYS A 412 8.44 12.53 -21.19
CA LYS A 412 9.26 11.45 -20.61
C LYS A 412 10.68 11.87 -20.27
N ASP A 413 11.26 12.81 -21.00
CA ASP A 413 12.64 13.27 -20.77
C ASP A 413 12.71 14.16 -19.54
N SER A 414 11.83 15.15 -19.47
CA SER A 414 11.78 16.10 -18.36
C SER A 414 11.19 15.48 -17.09
N ARG A 415 10.31 14.48 -17.22
CA ARG A 415 9.61 13.77 -16.12
C ARG A 415 8.79 14.71 -15.22
N HIS A 416 8.46 15.90 -15.71
CA HIS A 416 7.56 16.81 -15.01
C HIS A 416 6.19 16.14 -14.83
N PRO A 417 5.60 16.22 -13.63
CA PRO A 417 4.33 15.53 -13.35
C PRO A 417 3.22 16.12 -14.23
N LEU A 418 2.34 15.26 -14.75
CA LEU A 418 1.15 15.74 -15.46
C LEU A 418 0.29 16.59 -14.51
N PRO A 419 -0.29 17.73 -14.96
CA PRO A 419 -1.08 18.61 -14.11
C PRO A 419 -2.25 17.88 -13.43
N ALA A 420 -2.53 18.27 -12.18
CA ALA A 420 -3.52 17.57 -11.35
C ALA A 420 -4.93 17.55 -11.95
N GLU A 421 -5.32 18.58 -12.70
CA GLU A 421 -6.62 18.62 -13.38
C GLU A 421 -6.72 17.57 -14.50
N GLU A 422 -5.64 17.38 -15.26
CA GLU A 422 -5.58 16.37 -16.33
C GLU A 422 -5.60 14.94 -15.75
N ILE A 423 -4.86 14.72 -14.66
CA ILE A 423 -4.96 13.47 -13.89
C ILE A 423 -6.41 13.23 -13.43
N ASN A 424 -7.07 14.25 -12.87
CA ASN A 424 -8.44 14.13 -12.40
C ASN A 424 -9.39 13.78 -13.54
N GLN A 425 -9.21 14.34 -14.73
CA GLN A 425 -10.05 14.01 -15.89
C GLN A 425 -9.90 12.55 -16.31
N ILE A 426 -8.68 12.03 -16.43
CA ILE A 426 -8.42 10.62 -16.74
C ILE A 426 -9.01 9.71 -15.65
N TRP A 427 -8.88 10.12 -14.39
CA TRP A 427 -9.41 9.40 -13.25
C TRP A 427 -10.94 9.30 -13.24
N GLU A 428 -11.62 10.41 -13.52
CA GLU A 428 -13.07 10.45 -13.68
C GLU A 428 -13.54 9.59 -14.85
N ASP A 429 -12.85 9.65 -15.99
CA ASP A 429 -13.17 8.81 -17.15
C ASP A 429 -13.10 7.32 -16.82
N CYS A 430 -12.10 6.87 -16.07
CA CYS A 430 -11.98 5.48 -15.63
C CYS A 430 -13.19 5.06 -14.77
N LYS A 431 -13.57 5.87 -13.78
CA LYS A 431 -14.75 5.62 -12.96
C LYS A 431 -16.02 5.60 -13.81
N ASP A 432 -16.18 6.57 -14.70
CA ASP A 432 -17.35 6.69 -15.57
C ASP A 432 -17.47 5.55 -16.58
N MET A 433 -16.40 4.78 -16.77
CA MET A 433 -16.42 3.52 -17.52
C MET A 433 -16.42 2.26 -16.63
N GLY A 434 -16.50 2.42 -15.30
CA GLY A 434 -16.70 1.32 -14.36
C GLY A 434 -15.44 0.77 -13.70
N VAL A 435 -14.33 1.51 -13.67
CA VAL A 435 -13.08 1.10 -12.99
C VAL A 435 -12.70 2.12 -11.92
N LEU A 436 -12.52 1.65 -10.68
CA LEU A 436 -12.05 2.49 -9.58
C LEU A 436 -10.54 2.32 -9.40
N ILE A 437 -9.79 3.40 -9.53
CA ILE A 437 -8.32 3.39 -9.42
C ILE A 437 -7.92 4.37 -8.32
N GLY A 438 -6.85 4.06 -7.58
CA GLY A 438 -6.28 4.99 -6.62
C GLY A 438 -5.46 6.10 -7.29
N ARG A 439 -5.24 7.19 -6.56
CA ARG A 439 -4.27 8.24 -6.95
C ARG A 439 -3.27 8.48 -5.81
N GLY A 440 -2.05 8.84 -6.15
CA GLY A 440 -1.01 9.22 -5.20
C GLY A 440 0.27 9.68 -5.91
N GLY A 441 1.40 9.47 -5.26
CA GLY A 441 2.63 10.19 -5.61
C GLY A 441 2.66 11.59 -5.00
N LEU A 442 3.86 12.15 -4.88
CA LEU A 442 4.10 13.46 -4.25
C LEU A 442 3.23 14.58 -4.84
N TYR A 443 2.93 14.53 -6.14
CA TYR A 443 2.13 15.53 -6.86
C TYR A 443 0.74 15.02 -7.24
N SER A 444 0.31 13.89 -6.67
CA SER A 444 -0.90 13.16 -7.09
C SER A 444 -0.89 12.76 -8.57
N GLN A 445 0.29 12.55 -9.14
CA GLN A 445 0.50 12.27 -10.58
C GLN A 445 0.53 10.78 -10.92
N THR A 446 0.43 9.89 -9.93
CA THR A 446 0.52 8.44 -10.14
C THR A 446 -0.82 7.76 -9.86
N PHE A 447 -1.29 6.97 -10.83
CA PHE A 447 -2.38 6.02 -10.60
C PHE A 447 -1.86 4.83 -9.80
N ARG A 448 -2.53 4.53 -8.68
CA ARG A 448 -2.19 3.45 -7.75
C ARG A 448 -3.15 2.30 -7.98
N ILE A 449 -2.63 1.21 -8.53
CA ILE A 449 -3.40 0.00 -8.85
C ILE A 449 -2.98 -1.09 -7.88
N LYS A 450 -3.89 -1.42 -6.97
CA LYS A 450 -3.70 -2.37 -5.86
C LYS A 450 -5.03 -3.10 -5.59
N PRO A 451 -5.53 -3.90 -6.56
CA PRO A 451 -6.84 -4.57 -6.48
C PRO A 451 -6.88 -5.66 -5.40
N PRO A 452 -8.05 -6.23 -5.07
CA PRO A 452 -8.09 -7.55 -4.44
C PRO A 452 -7.27 -8.58 -5.22
N MET A 453 -6.63 -9.51 -4.53
CA MET A 453 -5.72 -10.49 -5.12
C MET A 453 -6.44 -11.59 -5.92
N CYS A 454 -7.77 -11.62 -5.87
CA CYS A 454 -8.60 -12.53 -6.65
C CYS A 454 -8.93 -12.03 -8.07
N ILE A 455 -8.38 -10.89 -8.51
CA ILE A 455 -8.64 -10.41 -9.88
C ILE A 455 -8.13 -11.38 -10.94
N THR A 456 -8.81 -11.41 -12.08
CA THR A 456 -8.50 -12.31 -13.20
C THR A 456 -7.83 -11.58 -14.36
N LYS A 457 -7.26 -12.32 -15.32
CA LYS A 457 -6.74 -11.72 -16.57
C LYS A 457 -7.82 -10.98 -17.36
N ARG A 458 -9.08 -11.44 -17.33
CA ARG A 458 -10.20 -10.74 -17.98
C ARG A 458 -10.50 -9.40 -17.32
N ASP A 459 -10.36 -9.31 -16.00
CA ASP A 459 -10.48 -8.04 -15.27
C ASP A 459 -9.35 -7.09 -15.67
N VAL A 460 -8.13 -7.62 -15.83
CA VAL A 460 -6.98 -6.86 -16.34
C VAL A 460 -7.22 -6.33 -17.76
N ASP A 461 -7.68 -7.20 -18.68
CA ASP A 461 -7.95 -6.80 -20.07
C ASP A 461 -8.98 -5.66 -20.12
N PHE A 462 -10.06 -5.77 -19.33
CA PHE A 462 -11.05 -4.72 -19.18
C PHE A 462 -10.44 -3.43 -18.62
N ALA A 463 -9.67 -3.51 -17.53
CA ALA A 463 -9.05 -2.36 -16.89
C ALA A 463 -8.07 -1.61 -17.81
N VAL A 464 -7.22 -2.35 -18.53
CA VAL A 464 -6.23 -1.79 -19.47
C VAL A 464 -6.94 -1.10 -20.63
N GLU A 465 -8.00 -1.69 -21.15
CA GLU A 465 -8.81 -1.11 -22.22
C GLU A 465 -9.54 0.17 -21.77
N ILE A 466 -10.09 0.18 -20.55
CA ILE A 466 -10.67 1.39 -19.94
C ILE A 466 -9.60 2.48 -19.79
N PHE A 467 -8.43 2.13 -19.27
CA PHE A 467 -7.34 3.09 -19.08
C PHE A 467 -6.86 3.65 -20.44
N ARG A 468 -6.68 2.79 -21.45
CA ARG A 468 -6.37 3.18 -22.83
C ARG A 468 -7.39 4.16 -23.38
N THR A 469 -8.68 3.90 -23.17
CA THR A 469 -9.77 4.76 -23.62
C THR A 469 -9.73 6.12 -22.90
N ALA A 470 -9.48 6.14 -21.59
CA ALA A 470 -9.33 7.38 -20.83
C ALA A 470 -8.13 8.22 -21.30
N LEU A 471 -7.00 7.58 -21.64
CA LEU A 471 -5.84 8.26 -22.23
C LEU A 471 -6.18 8.86 -23.60
N GLN A 472 -6.90 8.14 -24.47
CA GLN A 472 -7.34 8.68 -25.76
C GLN A 472 -8.27 9.88 -25.62
N ARG A 473 -9.23 9.79 -24.69
CA ARG A 473 -10.13 10.90 -24.34
C ARG A 473 -9.38 12.14 -23.90
N HIS A 474 -8.35 11.96 -23.10
CA HIS A 474 -7.50 13.05 -22.67
C HIS A 474 -6.74 13.68 -23.85
N MET A 475 -6.17 12.88 -24.76
CA MET A 475 -5.51 13.41 -25.97
C MET A 475 -6.49 14.19 -26.87
N GLU A 476 -7.75 13.75 -27.00
CA GLU A 476 -8.80 14.49 -27.72
C GLU A 476 -9.18 15.82 -27.05
N ARG A 477 -8.99 15.97 -25.72
CA ARG A 477 -9.24 17.25 -25.03
C ARG A 477 -8.07 18.23 -25.16
N ALA A 478 -6.88 17.69 -25.36
CA ALA A 478 -5.64 18.46 -25.49
C ALA A 478 -5.38 18.94 -26.93
N THR A 479 -6.13 18.41 -27.90
CA THR A 479 -6.20 18.88 -29.29
C THR A 479 -7.31 19.90 -29.44
#